data_AF-A0A140EEU7-F1
#
_entry.id   AF-A0A140EEU7-F1
#
_cell.length_a   1.000
_cell.length_b   1.000
_cell.length_c   1.000
_cell.angle_alpha   90.00
_cell.angle_beta   90.00
_cell.angle_gamma   90.00
#
_symmetry.space_group_name_H-M   'P 1'
#
loop_
_entity.id
_entity.type
_entity.pdbx_description
1 polymer ?
#
loop_
_entity_poly.entity_id
_entity_poly.type
_entity_poly.pdbx_seq_one_letter_code
_entity_poly.pdbx_strand_id
1 'polypeptide(L)'
;DCLVIFINQIRMKIGVMFGNPETTTGGNALKFYSSVRLDIRRIGSIKKNDEVIGNETRVKVVKNKVSPPFREAIFDILYGEGISRQGEIIDLGVQAKIVDKAGAWYSYNGEKIGQGKDNAREFLRENPEIAREIENRIRESLGVVTMPDGAAQDEAEAMD
;
A
#
# COMPACT_ATOMS: atom_id res chain seq x y z
N ASP A 1 2.59 15.16 20.74
CA ASP A 1 3.63 14.71 19.79
C ASP A 1 3.31 15.15 18.38
N CYS A 2 4.31 15.57 17.59
CA CYS A 2 4.12 16.10 16.23
C CYS A 2 4.94 15.29 15.21
N LEU A 3 4.29 14.82 14.14
CA LEU A 3 4.92 14.17 13.00
C LEU A 3 5.08 15.18 11.86
N VAL A 4 6.29 15.30 11.31
CA VAL A 4 6.58 16.18 10.18
C VAL A 4 6.94 15.36 8.95
N ILE A 5 6.21 15.56 7.86
CA ILE A 5 6.42 14.88 6.57
C ILE A 5 6.96 15.87 5.56
N PHE A 6 8.08 15.52 4.93
CA PHE A 6 8.67 16.29 3.83
C PHE A 6 8.54 15.51 2.52
N ILE A 7 7.86 16.10 1.54
CA ILE A 7 7.86 15.60 0.16
C ILE A 7 9.04 16.23 -0.57
N ASN A 8 9.83 15.41 -1.26
CA ASN A 8 11.02 15.86 -1.96
C ASN A 8 11.06 15.27 -3.37
N GLN A 9 11.67 16.01 -4.30
CA GLN A 9 11.81 15.62 -5.69
C GLN A 9 13.22 15.11 -5.96
N ILE A 10 13.33 14.17 -6.90
CA ILE A 10 14.61 13.71 -7.41
C ILE A 10 15.16 14.74 -8.41
N ARG A 11 16.48 14.91 -8.38
CA ARG A 11 17.29 15.64 -9.36
C ARG A 11 18.47 14.76 -9.76
N MET A 12 19.08 15.05 -10.91
CA MET A 12 20.32 14.40 -11.32
C MET A 12 21.51 15.27 -10.92
N LYS A 13 22.54 14.66 -10.33
CA LYS A 13 23.80 15.35 -10.06
C LYS A 13 24.68 15.27 -11.30
N ILE A 14 24.89 16.41 -11.95
CA ILE A 14 25.77 16.53 -13.13
C ILE A 14 27.20 16.17 -12.71
N GLY A 15 27.90 15.36 -13.52
CA GLY A 15 29.31 15.00 -13.33
C GLY A 15 29.56 13.71 -12.52
N VAL A 16 28.52 12.94 -12.17
CA VAL A 16 28.69 11.60 -11.58
C VAL A 16 28.89 10.58 -12.70
N MET A 17 30.10 10.01 -12.81
CA MET A 17 30.45 9.01 -13.82
C MET A 17 30.29 7.55 -13.34
N PHE A 18 30.08 7.32 -12.04
CA PHE A 18 29.90 5.99 -11.45
C PHE A 18 28.91 6.03 -10.27
N GLY A 19 28.02 5.03 -10.17
CA GLY A 19 26.99 4.93 -9.14
C GLY A 19 25.65 5.56 -9.51
N ASN A 20 24.73 5.67 -8.54
CA ASN A 20 23.40 6.26 -8.76
C ASN A 20 23.51 7.81 -8.84
N PRO A 21 23.15 8.46 -9.97
CA PRO A 21 23.23 9.91 -10.13
C PRO A 21 22.07 10.67 -9.46
N GLU A 22 21.09 9.97 -8.91
CA GLU A 22 19.92 10.57 -8.26
C GLU A 22 20.30 11.25 -6.93
N THR A 23 19.84 12.48 -6.74
CA THR A 23 19.95 13.25 -5.50
C THR A 23 18.63 13.91 -5.15
N THR A 24 18.39 14.19 -3.86
CA THR A 24 17.25 14.98 -3.39
C THR A 24 17.65 16.45 -3.22
N THR A 25 16.69 17.37 -3.33
CA THR A 25 16.95 18.80 -3.08
C THR A 25 17.06 19.09 -1.57
N GLY A 26 17.55 20.28 -1.20
CA GLY A 26 17.66 20.70 0.21
C GLY A 26 18.92 20.23 0.92
N GLY A 27 19.97 19.85 0.18
CA GLY A 27 21.25 19.42 0.73
C GLY A 27 21.16 18.09 1.50
N ASN A 28 22.08 17.87 2.44
CA ASN A 28 22.20 16.59 3.14
C ASN A 28 21.46 16.54 4.49
N ALA A 29 21.02 17.67 5.05
CA ALA A 29 20.44 17.72 6.39
C ALA A 29 19.26 16.77 6.54
N LEU A 30 18.28 16.84 5.63
CA LEU A 30 17.08 15.99 5.68
C LEU A 30 17.42 14.49 5.62
N LYS A 31 18.49 14.12 4.90
CA LYS A 31 18.99 12.73 4.85
C LYS A 31 19.45 12.22 6.21
N PHE A 32 20.01 13.08 7.08
CA PHE A 32 20.49 12.70 8.41
C PHE A 32 19.40 12.78 9.48
N TYR A 33 18.61 13.85 9.47
CA TYR A 33 17.58 14.13 10.49
C TYR A 33 16.33 13.26 10.35
N SER A 34 15.93 12.87 9.14
CA SER A 34 14.77 11.98 8.93
C SER A 34 14.90 10.67 9.71
N SER A 35 13.83 10.29 10.42
CA SER A 35 13.73 8.97 11.08
C SER A 35 13.41 7.86 10.08
N VAL A 36 12.57 8.17 9.09
CA VAL A 36 12.18 7.28 8.00
C VAL A 36 12.35 8.00 6.66
N ARG A 37 12.83 7.30 5.64
CA ARG A 37 12.84 7.79 4.26
C ARG A 37 12.23 6.74 3.34
N LEU A 38 11.33 7.21 2.49
CA LEU A 38 10.59 6.41 1.53
C LEU A 38 10.96 6.87 0.11
N ASP A 39 11.33 5.92 -0.74
CA ASP A 39 11.48 6.11 -2.19
C ASP A 39 10.23 5.53 -2.86
N ILE A 40 9.40 6.39 -3.45
CA ILE A 40 8.14 6.04 -4.11
C ILE A 40 8.31 6.12 -5.62
N ARG A 41 7.94 5.04 -6.32
CA ARG A 41 8.01 4.96 -7.78
C ARG A 41 6.76 4.31 -8.35
N ARG A 42 6.24 4.90 -9.42
CA ARG A 42 5.28 4.22 -10.30
C ARG A 42 6.02 3.12 -11.05
N ILE A 43 5.52 1.88 -10.97
CA ILE A 43 6.09 0.71 -11.66
C ILE A 43 5.19 0.23 -12.80
N GLY A 44 3.90 0.56 -12.79
CA GLY A 44 2.94 0.11 -13.80
C GLY A 44 1.75 1.03 -13.97
N SER A 45 0.86 0.67 -14.89
CA SER A 45 -0.44 1.32 -15.10
C SER A 45 -1.54 0.29 -14.89
N ILE A 46 -2.56 0.66 -14.13
CA ILE A 46 -3.74 -0.18 -13.90
C ILE A 46 -4.75 0.20 -14.98
N LYS A 47 -5.23 -0.79 -15.73
CA LYS A 47 -6.19 -0.60 -16.81
C LYS A 47 -7.47 -1.38 -16.54
N LYS A 48 -8.61 -0.75 -16.83
CA LYS A 48 -9.90 -1.42 -16.92
C LYS A 48 -10.37 -1.27 -18.36
N ASN A 49 -10.43 -2.37 -19.08
CA ASN A 49 -10.58 -2.37 -20.54
C ASN A 49 -9.44 -1.54 -21.19
N ASP A 50 -9.78 -0.48 -21.92
CA ASP A 50 -8.80 0.40 -22.59
C ASP A 50 -8.44 1.66 -21.79
N GLU A 51 -9.09 1.91 -20.64
CA GLU A 51 -8.88 3.11 -19.82
C GLU A 51 -7.86 2.88 -18.70
N VAL A 52 -6.94 3.83 -18.51
CA VAL A 52 -5.98 3.81 -17.40
C VAL A 52 -6.64 4.41 -16.16
N ILE A 53 -6.98 3.57 -15.20
CA ILE A 53 -7.71 3.95 -13.99
C ILE A 53 -6.80 4.21 -12.78
N GLY A 54 -5.50 3.94 -12.89
CA GLY A 54 -4.56 4.15 -11.79
C GLY A 54 -3.13 3.72 -12.08
N ASN A 55 -2.33 3.74 -11.03
CA ASN A 55 -0.90 3.44 -11.06
C ASN A 55 -0.56 2.34 -10.04
N GLU A 56 0.12 1.30 -10.52
CA GLU A 56 0.79 0.36 -9.64
C GLU A 56 2.06 1.04 -9.12
N THR A 57 2.20 1.12 -7.79
CA THR A 57 3.19 1.93 -7.11
C THR A 57 4.01 1.08 -6.15
N ARG A 58 5.32 1.29 -6.17
CA ARG A 58 6.26 0.67 -5.22
C ARG A 58 6.85 1.73 -4.31
N VAL A 59 6.83 1.45 -3.01
CA VAL A 59 7.51 2.26 -2.00
C VAL A 59 8.60 1.43 -1.33
N LYS A 60 9.84 1.92 -1.38
CA LYS A 60 10.99 1.32 -0.70
C LYS A 60 11.40 2.14 0.52
N VAL A 61 11.56 1.48 1.66
CA VAL A 61 12.06 2.12 2.88
C VAL A 61 13.58 2.23 2.81
N VAL A 62 14.10 3.32 2.23
CA VAL A 62 15.55 3.52 2.03
C VAL A 62 16.29 3.93 3.31
N LYS A 63 15.57 4.35 4.36
CA LYS A 63 16.11 4.58 5.70
C LYS A 63 15.02 4.32 6.73
N ASN A 64 15.37 3.63 7.81
CA ASN A 64 14.48 3.41 8.94
C ASN A 64 15.31 3.40 10.24
N LYS A 65 14.96 4.26 11.21
CA LYS A 65 15.59 4.32 12.54
C LYS A 65 14.81 3.58 13.63
N VAL A 66 13.62 3.06 13.33
CA VAL A 66 12.72 2.42 14.31
C VAL A 66 12.48 0.94 14.05
N SER A 67 12.74 0.46 12.84
CA SER A 67 12.65 -0.96 12.45
C SER A 67 13.65 -1.28 11.34
N PRO A 68 13.80 -2.55 10.91
CA PRO A 68 14.70 -2.91 9.82
C PRO A 68 14.41 -2.12 8.52
N PRO A 69 15.43 -1.51 7.89
CA PRO A 69 15.28 -0.80 6.62
C PRO A 69 15.21 -1.75 5.41
N PHE A 70 15.03 -1.17 4.22
CA PHE A 70 15.07 -1.82 2.89
C PHE A 70 13.93 -2.78 2.56
N ARG A 71 12.85 -2.77 3.34
CA ARG A 71 11.58 -3.39 2.96
C ARG A 71 10.90 -2.59 1.86
N GLU A 72 10.09 -3.28 1.07
CA GLU A 72 9.31 -2.72 -0.04
C GLU A 72 7.82 -3.01 0.19
N ALA A 73 6.97 -2.06 -0.20
CA ALA A 73 5.52 -2.23 -0.28
C ALA A 73 5.10 -1.94 -1.73
N ILE A 74 4.21 -2.76 -2.27
CA ILE A 74 3.65 -2.60 -3.62
C ILE A 74 2.14 -2.49 -3.43
N PHE A 75 1.55 -1.44 -3.99
CA PHE A 75 0.13 -1.17 -3.87
C PHE A 75 -0.38 -0.34 -5.05
N ASP A 76 -1.69 -0.36 -5.19
CA ASP A 76 -2.42 0.29 -6.27
C ASP A 76 -2.92 1.67 -5.82
N ILE A 77 -2.63 2.71 -6.61
CA ILE A 77 -3.19 4.05 -6.45
C ILE A 77 -4.20 4.28 -7.57
N LEU A 78 -5.48 4.33 -7.24
CA LEU A 78 -6.57 4.60 -8.17
C LEU A 78 -6.83 6.11 -8.26
N TYR A 79 -7.11 6.60 -9.46
CA TYR A 79 -7.43 8.01 -9.65
C TYR A 79 -8.79 8.35 -9.03
N GLY A 80 -8.86 9.43 -8.26
CA GLY A 80 -10.08 9.86 -7.57
C GLY A 80 -10.39 9.12 -6.26
N GLU A 81 -9.84 7.94 -6.03
CA GLU A 81 -10.05 7.15 -4.80
C GLU A 81 -8.82 7.13 -3.86
N GLY A 82 -7.61 7.23 -4.41
CA GLY A 82 -6.37 7.13 -3.61
C GLY A 82 -5.84 5.70 -3.52
N ILE A 83 -5.24 5.35 -2.37
CA ILE A 83 -4.65 4.01 -2.16
C ILE A 83 -5.77 2.98 -1.99
N SER A 84 -5.73 1.93 -2.81
CA SER A 84 -6.74 0.87 -2.81
C SER A 84 -6.52 -0.15 -1.67
N ARG A 85 -6.97 0.19 -0.47
CA ARG A 85 -6.84 -0.65 0.74
C ARG A 85 -7.42 -2.05 0.57
N GLN A 86 -8.62 -2.18 -0.01
CA GLN A 86 -9.26 -3.47 -0.25
C GLN A 86 -8.45 -4.33 -1.23
N GLY A 87 -7.78 -3.70 -2.20
CA GLY A 87 -6.87 -4.38 -3.11
C GLY A 87 -5.66 -4.97 -2.38
N GLU A 88 -5.08 -4.21 -1.45
CA GLU A 88 -3.98 -4.70 -0.61
C GLU A 88 -4.41 -5.85 0.31
N ILE A 89 -5.60 -5.77 0.90
CA ILE A 89 -6.17 -6.85 1.73
C ILE A 89 -6.26 -8.17 0.95
N ILE A 90 -6.67 -8.11 -0.32
CA ILE A 90 -6.76 -9.32 -1.17
C ILE A 90 -5.37 -9.87 -1.47
N ASP A 91 -4.44 -9.02 -1.92
CA ASP A 91 -3.10 -9.48 -2.31
C ASP A 91 -2.33 -10.06 -1.12
N LEU A 92 -2.36 -9.36 0.02
CA LEU A 92 -1.75 -9.82 1.27
C LEU A 92 -2.48 -11.04 1.83
N GLY A 93 -3.81 -11.09 1.71
CA GLY A 93 -4.62 -12.23 2.14
C GLY A 93 -4.27 -13.50 1.38
N VAL A 94 -4.07 -13.41 0.06
CA VAL A 94 -3.60 -14.54 -0.76
C VAL A 94 -2.17 -14.92 -0.39
N GLN A 95 -1.27 -13.95 -0.20
CA GLN A 95 0.11 -14.21 0.20
C GLN A 95 0.19 -14.92 1.56
N ALA A 96 -0.66 -14.52 2.51
CA ALA A 96 -0.77 -15.09 3.85
C ALA A 96 -1.59 -16.39 3.91
N LYS A 97 -2.15 -16.86 2.78
CA LYS A 97 -3.04 -18.04 2.69
C LYS A 97 -4.30 -17.93 3.55
N ILE A 98 -4.80 -16.71 3.73
CA ILE A 98 -6.07 -16.40 4.40
C ILE A 98 -7.21 -16.33 3.36
N VAL A 99 -6.90 -15.83 2.17
CA VAL A 99 -7.80 -15.81 1.00
C VAL A 99 -7.32 -16.85 0.00
N ASP A 100 -8.22 -17.74 -0.41
CA ASP A 100 -7.94 -18.77 -1.41
C ASP A 100 -8.10 -18.20 -2.82
N LYS A 101 -7.17 -18.57 -3.71
CA LYS A 101 -7.23 -18.21 -5.14
C LYS A 101 -7.22 -19.47 -6.00
N ALA A 102 -8.36 -19.75 -6.64
CA ALA A 102 -8.53 -20.86 -7.58
C ALA A 102 -8.70 -20.31 -9.01
N GLY A 103 -7.59 -20.20 -9.75
CA GLY A 103 -7.56 -19.57 -11.06
C GLY A 103 -7.91 -18.09 -10.98
N ALA A 104 -9.07 -17.72 -11.53
CA ALA A 104 -9.60 -16.35 -11.48
C ALA A 104 -10.53 -16.10 -10.26
N TRP A 105 -10.91 -17.14 -9.52
CA TRP A 105 -11.83 -17.01 -8.38
C TRP A 105 -11.08 -16.77 -7.07
N TYR A 106 -11.60 -15.84 -6.27
CA TYR A 106 -11.18 -15.59 -4.91
C TYR A 106 -12.24 -16.11 -3.94
N SER A 107 -11.79 -16.75 -2.87
CA SER A 107 -12.64 -17.32 -1.84
C SER A 107 -12.12 -17.01 -0.44
N TYR A 108 -13.04 -16.83 0.51
CA TYR A 108 -12.73 -16.64 1.92
C TYR A 108 -13.60 -17.60 2.75
N ASN A 109 -12.97 -18.38 3.64
CA ASN A 109 -13.65 -19.41 4.45
C ASN A 109 -14.58 -20.35 3.64
N GLY A 110 -14.22 -20.66 2.39
CA GLY A 110 -15.01 -21.51 1.48
C GLY A 110 -16.11 -20.79 0.69
N GLU A 111 -16.43 -19.53 1.01
CA GLU A 111 -17.36 -18.71 0.24
C GLU A 111 -16.64 -17.99 -0.91
N LYS A 112 -17.30 -17.83 -2.06
CA LYS A 112 -16.74 -17.12 -3.22
C LYS A 112 -16.98 -15.63 -3.07
N ILE A 113 -15.89 -14.86 -2.90
CA ILE A 113 -15.96 -13.40 -2.72
C ILE A 113 -15.85 -12.63 -4.05
N GLY A 114 -15.38 -13.26 -5.13
CA GLY A 114 -15.39 -12.63 -6.45
C GLY A 114 -14.61 -13.37 -7.53
N GLN A 115 -14.96 -13.11 -8.79
CA GLN A 115 -14.19 -13.54 -9.95
C GLN A 115 -13.35 -12.37 -10.45
N GLY A 116 -12.03 -12.48 -10.35
CA GLY A 116 -11.09 -11.40 -10.63
C GLY A 116 -10.88 -10.45 -9.45
N LYS A 117 -9.74 -9.74 -9.45
CA LYS A 117 -9.32 -8.87 -8.34
C LYS A 117 -10.31 -7.72 -8.15
N ASP A 118 -10.80 -7.13 -9.23
CA ASP A 118 -11.73 -5.98 -9.17
C ASP A 118 -13.06 -6.32 -8.49
N ASN A 119 -13.65 -7.48 -8.83
CA ASN A 119 -14.92 -7.91 -8.22
C ASN A 119 -14.74 -8.28 -6.74
N ALA A 120 -13.63 -8.95 -6.40
CA ALA A 120 -13.31 -9.22 -5.00
C ALA A 120 -13.08 -7.92 -4.20
N ARG A 121 -12.50 -6.88 -4.84
CA ARG A 121 -12.31 -5.56 -4.23
C ARG A 121 -13.64 -4.88 -3.95
N GLU A 122 -14.57 -4.93 -4.91
CA GLU A 122 -15.92 -4.38 -4.74
C GLU A 122 -16.66 -5.08 -3.60
N PHE A 123 -16.60 -6.42 -3.55
CA PHE A 123 -17.19 -7.20 -2.46
C PHE A 123 -16.66 -6.78 -1.09
N LEU A 124 -15.35 -6.61 -0.92
CA LEU A 124 -14.77 -6.14 0.35
C LEU A 124 -15.09 -4.67 0.66
N ARG A 125 -15.39 -3.86 -0.36
CA ARG A 125 -15.84 -2.47 -0.17
C ARG A 125 -17.29 -2.45 0.35
N GLU A 126 -18.14 -3.32 -0.17
CA GLU A 126 -19.54 -3.46 0.25
C GLU A 126 -19.69 -4.18 1.60
N ASN A 127 -18.70 -4.99 2.01
CA ASN A 127 -18.69 -5.80 3.23
C ASN A 127 -17.49 -5.42 4.14
N PRO A 128 -17.48 -4.22 4.75
CA PRO A 128 -16.34 -3.70 5.51
C PRO A 128 -15.99 -4.55 6.75
N GLU A 129 -16.96 -5.25 7.33
CA GLU A 129 -16.76 -6.20 8.44
C GLU A 129 -15.90 -7.39 8.01
N ILE A 130 -16.16 -7.97 6.83
CA ILE A 130 -15.36 -9.06 6.28
C ILE A 130 -13.96 -8.54 5.93
N ALA A 131 -13.86 -7.35 5.32
CA ALA A 131 -12.58 -6.74 5.00
C ALA A 131 -11.71 -6.55 6.26
N ARG A 132 -12.30 -6.06 7.36
CA ARG A 132 -11.62 -5.88 8.64
C ARG A 132 -11.21 -7.21 9.26
N GLU A 133 -12.07 -8.22 9.22
CA GLU A 133 -11.75 -9.55 9.73
C GLU A 133 -10.52 -10.13 9.01
N ILE A 134 -10.50 -10.07 7.68
CA ILE A 134 -9.37 -10.52 6.87
C ILE A 134 -8.13 -9.70 7.20
N GLU A 135 -8.23 -8.37 7.30
CA GLU A 135 -7.10 -7.51 7.63
C GLU A 135 -6.51 -7.83 9.02
N ASN A 136 -7.35 -8.08 10.02
CA ASN A 136 -6.89 -8.45 11.35
C ASN A 136 -6.18 -9.81 11.35
N ARG A 137 -6.71 -10.81 10.65
CA ARG A 137 -6.02 -12.11 10.48
C ARG A 137 -4.66 -11.95 9.77
N ILE A 138 -4.57 -11.07 8.77
CA ILE A 138 -3.30 -10.76 8.10
C ILE A 138 -2.32 -10.12 9.09
N ARG A 139 -2.75 -9.11 9.85
CA ARG A 139 -1.92 -8.43 10.86
C ARG A 139 -1.41 -9.39 11.93
N GLU A 140 -2.26 -10.27 12.44
CA GLU A 140 -1.89 -11.33 13.39
C GLU A 140 -0.82 -12.25 12.82
N SER A 141 -1.00 -12.72 11.57
CA SER A 141 -0.02 -13.58 10.90
C SER A 141 1.36 -12.93 10.73
N LEU A 142 1.39 -11.60 10.67
CA LEU A 142 2.60 -10.79 10.52
C LEU A 142 3.13 -10.24 11.86
N GLY A 143 2.46 -10.53 12.98
CA GLY A 143 2.84 -10.03 14.31
C GLY A 143 2.66 -8.52 14.48
N VAL A 144 1.70 -7.93 13.75
CA VAL A 144 1.36 -6.50 13.79
C VAL A 144 0.10 -6.30 14.62
N VAL A 145 0.00 -5.16 15.30
CA VAL A 145 -1.18 -4.79 16.11
C VAL A 145 -2.45 -4.82 15.26
N THR A 146 -3.46 -5.53 15.75
CA THR A 146 -4.80 -5.61 15.15
C THR A 146 -5.54 -4.29 15.28
N MET A 147 -6.48 -4.05 14.37
CA MET A 147 -7.34 -2.88 14.47
C MET A 147 -8.48 -3.12 15.45
N PRO A 148 -8.80 -2.10 16.27
CA PRO A 148 -9.91 -2.19 17.22
C PRO A 148 -11.25 -2.28 16.49
N ASP A 149 -12.20 -3.01 17.07
CA ASP A 149 -13.50 -3.30 16.48
C ASP A 149 -14.38 -2.06 16.19
N GLY A 150 -14.03 -0.89 16.74
CA GLY A 150 -14.83 0.35 16.69
C GLY A 150 -14.54 1.34 15.57
N ALA A 151 -13.50 1.18 14.75
CA ALA A 151 -13.08 2.22 13.78
C ALA A 151 -14.01 2.37 12.54
N ALA A 152 -15.19 1.74 12.53
CA ALA A 152 -16.16 1.86 11.42
C ALA A 152 -16.94 3.18 11.46
N GLN A 153 -17.02 3.84 12.61
CA GLN A 153 -17.78 5.09 12.75
C GLN A 153 -16.98 6.32 12.28
N ASP A 154 -15.66 6.33 12.47
CA ASP A 154 -14.85 7.51 12.19
C ASP A 154 -14.60 7.78 10.69
N GLU A 155 -14.53 6.74 9.84
CA GLU A 155 -14.35 6.92 8.39
C GLU A 155 -15.64 7.34 7.67
N ALA A 156 -16.82 6.98 8.22
CA ALA A 156 -18.12 7.43 7.70
C ALA A 156 -18.44 8.89 8.11
N GLU A 157 -18.02 9.31 9.30
CA GLU A 157 -18.16 10.72 9.74
C GLU A 157 -17.15 11.67 9.08
N ALA A 158 -16.02 11.18 8.58
CA ALA A 158 -15.02 12.02 7.89
C ALA A 158 -15.35 12.31 6.41
N MET A 159 -16.39 11.67 5.86
CA MET A 159 -16.87 11.87 4.49
C MET A 159 -18.12 12.75 4.38
N ASP A 160 -18.66 13.25 5.50
CA ASP A 160 -19.81 14.17 5.57
C ASP A 160 -19.36 15.62 5.89
#